data_AF-A0A1H9LS26-F1
#
_entry.id   AF-A0A1H9LS26-F1
#
_cell.length_a   1.000
_cell.length_b   1.000
_cell.length_c   1.000
_cell.angle_alpha   90.00
_cell.angle_beta   90.00
_cell.angle_gamma   90.00
#
_symmetry.space_group_name_H-M   'P 1'
#
loop_
_entity.id
_entity.type
_entity.pdbx_description
1 polymer ?
#
loop_
_entity_poly.entity_id
_entity_poly.type
_entity_poly.pdbx_seq_one_letter_code
_entity_poly.pdbx_strand_id
1 'polypeptide(L)'
;MTGDRRPLLYVLLGSALLVTLLLHLVFLPRYLPGDVLLTVLTVGAGWLTYVLVFYGLGRVWPAPDRQSFPNMRFADVGLALLLVSLLLLLALDAVGIPLEGVVGVYALPVAGIYAGLALLGWSVGRRTEAINEMVR
;
A
#
# COMPACT_ATOMS: atom_id res chain seq x y z
N MET A 1 -21.68 -0.72 -26.12
CA MET A 1 -20.24 -1.06 -26.04
C MET A 1 -19.91 -1.47 -24.61
N THR A 2 -20.08 -2.74 -24.28
CA THR A 2 -19.58 -3.34 -23.03
C THR A 2 -18.06 -3.47 -23.15
N GLY A 3 -17.37 -2.33 -23.07
CA GLY A 3 -15.93 -2.24 -23.26
C GLY A 3 -15.21 -3.03 -22.19
N ASP A 4 -14.40 -4.00 -22.61
CA ASP A 4 -13.53 -4.75 -21.71
C ASP A 4 -12.63 -3.77 -20.94
N ARG A 5 -12.87 -3.62 -19.63
CA ARG A 5 -12.13 -2.67 -18.77
C ARG A 5 -10.78 -3.22 -18.31
N ARG A 6 -10.46 -4.46 -18.65
CA ARG A 6 -9.20 -5.13 -18.29
C ARG A 6 -7.93 -4.40 -18.76
N PRO A 7 -7.86 -3.81 -19.96
CA PRO A 7 -6.67 -3.06 -20.40
C PRO A 7 -6.36 -1.87 -19.49
N LEU A 8 -7.37 -1.10 -19.07
CA LEU A 8 -7.19 0.05 -18.18
C LEU A 8 -6.68 -0.37 -16.80
N LEU A 9 -7.11 -1.53 -16.31
CA LEU A 9 -6.64 -2.07 -15.03
C LEU A 9 -5.14 -2.42 -15.08
N TYR A 10 -4.66 -3.00 -16.19
CA TYR A 10 -3.22 -3.27 -16.36
C TYR A 10 -2.40 -1.99 -16.52
N VAL A 11 -2.93 -0.97 -17.20
CA VAL A 11 -2.30 0.35 -17.28
C VAL A 11 -2.20 0.98 -15.88
N LEU A 12 -3.27 0.93 -15.09
CA LEU A 12 -3.27 1.39 -13.70
C LEU A 12 -2.21 0.65 -12.87
N LEU A 13 -2.19 -0.69 -12.93
CA LEU A 13 -1.25 -1.50 -12.17
C LEU A 13 0.21 -1.19 -12.56
N GLY A 14 0.51 -1.15 -13.86
CA GLY A 14 1.85 -0.87 -14.37
C GLY A 14 2.33 0.54 -14.04
N SER A 15 1.47 1.55 -14.21
CA SER A 15 1.79 2.94 -13.87
C SER A 15 1.95 3.14 -12.36
N ALA A 16 1.06 2.57 -11.54
CA ALA A 16 1.18 2.64 -10.08
C ALA A 16 2.49 1.99 -9.62
N LEU A 17 2.84 0.81 -10.14
CA LEU A 17 4.10 0.13 -9.82
C LEU A 17 5.31 0.97 -10.18
N LEU A 18 5.33 1.54 -11.39
CA LEU A 18 6.41 2.40 -11.85
C LEU A 18 6.57 3.63 -10.96
N VAL A 19 5.48 4.33 -10.64
CA VAL A 19 5.53 5.51 -9.79
C VAL A 19 5.97 5.14 -8.37
N THR A 20 5.46 4.04 -7.80
CA THR A 20 5.92 3.55 -6.50
C THR A 20 7.43 3.30 -6.48
N LEU A 21 7.97 2.62 -7.49
CA LEU A 21 9.41 2.35 -7.57
C LEU A 21 10.23 3.64 -7.71
N LEU A 22 9.80 4.57 -8.56
CA LEU A 22 10.47 5.86 -8.72
C LEU A 22 10.48 6.66 -7.42
N LEU A 23 9.33 6.75 -6.73
CA LEU A 23 9.22 7.52 -5.50
C LEU A 23 10.13 6.96 -4.39
N HIS A 24 10.19 5.65 -4.21
CA HIS A 24 10.98 5.05 -3.13
C HIS A 24 12.46 4.86 -3.44
N LEU A 25 12.82 4.55 -4.69
CA LEU A 25 14.20 4.24 -5.06
C LEU A 25 14.98 5.46 -5.56
N VAL A 26 14.30 6.48 -6.10
CA VAL A 26 14.95 7.65 -6.70
C VAL A 26 14.68 8.91 -5.91
N PHE A 27 13.41 9.23 -5.64
CA PHE A 27 13.05 10.50 -5.01
C PHE A 27 13.27 10.49 -3.50
N LEU A 28 12.89 9.41 -2.81
CA LEU A 28 13.02 9.33 -1.35
C LEU A 28 14.47 9.47 -0.88
N PRO A 29 15.48 8.77 -1.45
CA PRO A 29 16.88 8.95 -1.05
C PRO A 29 17.44 10.32 -1.41
N ARG A 30 16.81 11.04 -2.36
CA ARG A 30 17.24 12.38 -2.77
C ARG A 30 16.77 13.47 -1.81
N TYR A 31 15.59 13.30 -1.20
CA TYR A 31 15.02 14.28 -0.29
C TYR A 31 15.33 14.00 1.17
N LEU A 32 15.57 12.74 1.54
CA LEU A 32 15.91 12.36 2.91
C LEU A 32 17.43 12.53 3.16
N PRO A 33 17.87 13.10 4.29
CA PRO A 33 17.08 13.75 5.36
C PRO A 33 16.91 15.27 5.17
N GLY A 34 17.42 15.84 4.06
CA GLY A 34 17.61 17.29 3.91
C GLY A 34 16.37 18.14 3.66
N ASP A 35 15.30 17.59 3.09
CA ASP A 35 14.05 18.31 2.80
C ASP A 35 12.84 17.55 3.36
N VAL A 36 12.37 18.01 4.52
CA VAL A 36 11.26 17.38 5.25
C VAL A 36 9.96 17.42 4.46
N LEU A 37 9.63 18.56 3.84
CA LEU A 37 8.37 18.72 3.12
C LEU A 37 8.32 17.76 1.91
N LEU A 38 9.37 17.76 1.08
CA LEU A 38 9.43 16.88 -0.07
C LEU A 38 9.54 15.40 0.33
N THR A 39 10.20 15.09 1.44
CA THR A 39 10.24 13.73 1.98
C THR A 39 8.83 13.25 2.34
N VAL A 40 8.07 14.02 3.12
CA VAL A 40 6.71 13.66 3.53
C VAL A 40 5.79 13.50 2.32
N LEU A 41 5.84 14.43 1.36
CA LEU A 41 5.05 14.34 0.13
C LEU A 41 5.42 13.10 -0.71
N THR A 42 6.71 12.80 -0.82
CA THR A 42 7.22 11.64 -1.57
C THR A 42 6.79 10.33 -0.92
N VAL A 43 6.90 10.21 0.41
CA VAL A 43 6.45 9.03 1.16
C VAL A 43 4.93 8.87 1.04
N GLY A 44 4.17 9.94 1.24
CA GLY A 44 2.70 9.91 1.14
C GLY A 44 2.21 9.50 -0.26
N ALA A 45 2.78 10.08 -1.30
CA ALA A 45 2.50 9.67 -2.68
C ALA A 45 2.96 8.23 -2.97
N GLY A 46 4.08 7.82 -2.39
CA GLY A 46 4.61 6.46 -2.45
C GLY A 46 3.64 5.46 -1.84
N TRP A 47 3.11 5.73 -0.65
CA TRP A 47 2.11 4.90 0.01
C TRP A 47 0.82 4.80 -0.79
N LEU A 48 0.32 5.92 -1.32
CA LEU A 48 -0.88 5.94 -2.14
C LEU A 48 -0.73 5.06 -3.39
N THR A 49 0.36 5.24 -4.13
CA THR A 49 0.63 4.46 -5.35
C THR A 49 0.86 2.98 -5.03
N TYR A 50 1.51 2.69 -3.90
CA TYR A 50 1.70 1.32 -3.40
C TYR A 50 0.35 0.64 -3.09
N VAL A 51 -0.59 1.34 -2.43
CA VAL A 51 -1.96 0.84 -2.22
C VAL A 51 -2.65 0.56 -3.57
N LEU A 52 -2.47 1.43 -4.57
CA LEU A 52 -3.03 1.22 -5.91
C LEU A 52 -2.47 -0.01 -6.62
N VAL A 53 -1.19 -0.34 -6.42
CA VAL A 53 -0.60 -1.60 -6.92
C VAL A 53 -1.36 -2.79 -6.35
N PHE A 54 -1.51 -2.86 -5.03
CA PHE A 54 -2.20 -3.98 -4.39
C PHE A 54 -3.71 -4.01 -4.67
N TYR A 55 -4.33 -2.84 -4.85
CA TYR A 55 -5.69 -2.74 -5.38
C TYR A 55 -5.81 -3.36 -6.78
N GLY A 56 -4.91 -2.99 -7.71
CA GLY A 56 -4.86 -3.55 -9.05
C GLY A 56 -4.66 -5.07 -9.02
N LEU A 57 -3.70 -5.54 -8.21
CA LEU A 57 -3.43 -6.96 -7.99
C LEU A 57 -4.66 -7.71 -7.47
N GLY A 58 -5.36 -7.16 -6.47
CA GLY A 58 -6.58 -7.74 -5.93
C GLY A 58 -7.71 -7.84 -6.95
N ARG A 59 -7.67 -7.07 -8.04
CA ARG A 59 -8.66 -7.12 -9.13
C ARG A 59 -8.29 -8.06 -10.26
N VAL A 60 -7.01 -8.20 -10.58
CA VAL A 60 -6.56 -9.10 -11.66
C VAL A 60 -6.42 -10.55 -11.18
N TRP A 61 -6.19 -10.76 -9.89
CA TRP A 61 -5.96 -12.11 -9.37
C TRP A 61 -7.29 -12.89 -9.27
N PRO A 62 -7.37 -14.07 -9.90
CA PRO A 62 -8.59 -14.85 -9.92
C PRO A 62 -9.03 -15.26 -8.51
N ALA A 63 -10.34 -15.17 -8.27
CA ALA A 63 -10.93 -15.74 -7.07
C ALA A 63 -10.83 -17.27 -7.12
N PRO A 64 -10.53 -17.96 -6.01
CA PRO A 64 -10.77 -19.39 -5.93
C PRO A 64 -12.25 -19.68 -6.18
N ASP A 65 -12.56 -20.72 -6.98
CA ASP A 65 -13.91 -21.10 -7.44
C ASP A 65 -14.95 -21.33 -6.32
N ARG A 66 -14.53 -21.31 -5.06
CA ARG A 66 -15.37 -21.53 -3.86
C ARG A 66 -15.36 -20.37 -2.87
N GLN A 67 -14.82 -19.21 -3.23
CA GLN A 67 -14.76 -18.08 -2.30
C GLN A 67 -16.15 -17.44 -2.18
N SER A 68 -16.77 -17.57 -1.01
CA SER A 68 -17.90 -16.72 -0.61
C SER A 68 -17.49 -15.24 -0.64
N PHE A 69 -18.46 -14.33 -0.75
CA PHE A 69 -18.23 -12.89 -0.90
C PHE A 69 -17.02 -12.37 -0.09
N PRO A 70 -16.06 -11.64 -0.70
CA PRO A 70 -14.80 -11.29 -0.05
C PRO A 70 -15.00 -10.65 1.31
N ASN A 71 -14.46 -11.30 2.36
CA ASN A 71 -14.53 -10.78 3.72
C ASN A 71 -13.56 -9.60 3.91
N MET A 72 -14.03 -8.53 4.56
CA MET A 72 -13.21 -7.33 4.85
C MET A 72 -12.23 -7.51 6.01
N ARG A 73 -12.19 -8.67 6.67
CA ARG A 73 -11.23 -8.94 7.77
C ARG A 73 -9.77 -8.63 7.44
N PHE A 74 -9.33 -8.87 6.20
CA PHE A 74 -7.96 -8.52 5.80
C PHE A 74 -7.73 -7.00 5.72
N ALA A 75 -8.76 -6.22 5.34
CA ALA A 75 -8.70 -4.77 5.40
C ALA A 75 -8.62 -4.28 6.85
N ASP A 76 -9.40 -4.86 7.76
CA ASP A 76 -9.40 -4.51 9.18
C ASP A 76 -8.04 -4.82 9.83
N VAL A 77 -7.48 -6.01 9.55
CA VAL A 77 -6.13 -6.39 9.99
C VAL A 77 -5.08 -5.46 9.39
N GLY A 78 -5.20 -5.13 8.11
CA GLY A 78 -4.29 -4.20 7.44
C GLY A 78 -4.31 -2.80 8.06
N LEU A 79 -5.50 -2.29 8.37
CA LEU A 79 -5.67 -1.01 9.05
C LEU A 79 -5.09 -1.03 10.47
N ALA A 80 -5.38 -2.08 11.24
CA ALA A 80 -4.83 -2.23 12.58
C ALA A 80 -3.30 -2.28 12.55
N LEU A 81 -2.72 -3.04 11.62
CA LEU A 81 -1.27 -3.15 11.47
C LEU A 81 -0.63 -1.82 11.08
N LEU A 82 -1.24 -1.08 10.15
CA LEU A 82 -0.81 0.27 9.77
C LEU A 82 -0.81 1.22 10.98
N LEU A 83 -1.91 1.29 11.71
CA LEU A 83 -2.07 2.20 12.84
C LEU A 83 -1.12 1.87 13.99
N VAL A 84 -1.02 0.59 14.37
CA VAL A 84 -0.09 0.15 15.42
C VAL A 84 1.35 0.47 15.03
N SER A 85 1.71 0.23 13.76
CA SER A 85 3.06 0.51 13.28
C SER A 85 3.39 2.01 13.27
N LEU A 86 2.45 2.86 12.87
CA LEU A 86 2.61 4.32 12.96
C LEU A 86 2.76 4.80 14.41
N LEU A 87 1.96 4.24 15.33
CA LEU A 87 2.07 4.55 16.76
C LEU A 87 3.42 4.12 17.33
N LEU A 88 3.94 2.96 16.92
CA LEU A 88 5.27 2.50 17.32
C LEU A 88 6.35 3.44 16.80
N LEU A 89 6.30 3.88 15.53
CA LEU A 89 7.24 4.86 15.00
C LEU A 89 7.20 6.18 15.77
N LEU A 90 5.99 6.69 16.06
CA LEU A 90 5.82 7.90 16.83
C LEU A 90 6.34 7.74 18.27
N ALA A 91 6.14 6.59 18.89
CA ALA A 91 6.66 6.31 20.22
C ALA A 91 8.20 6.28 20.24
N LEU A 92 8.82 5.65 19.24
CA LEU A 92 10.29 5.60 19.08
C LEU A 92 10.89 7.00 18.89
N ASP A 93 10.23 7.84 18.08
CA ASP A 93 10.62 9.23 17.88
C ASP A 93 10.46 10.06 19.16
N ALA A 94 9.34 9.88 19.88
CA ALA A 94 9.05 10.60 21.12
C ALA A 94 10.04 10.29 22.26
N VAL A 95 10.63 9.09 22.27
CA VAL A 95 11.69 8.73 23.25
C VAL A 95 13.10 9.07 22.77
N GLY A 96 13.24 9.73 21.61
CA GLY A 96 14.50 10.25 21.10
C GLY A 96 15.46 9.19 20.58
N ILE A 97 14.98 8.04 20.12
CA ILE A 97 15.85 7.03 19.49
C ILE A 97 16.27 7.56 18.11
N PRO A 98 17.58 7.72 17.84
CA PRO A 98 18.02 8.23 16.55
C PRO A 98 17.89 7.16 15.46
N LEU A 99 17.33 7.55 14.31
CA LEU A 99 17.13 6.69 13.15
C LEU A 99 18.46 6.06 12.65
N GLU A 100 19.55 6.82 12.74
CA GLU A 100 20.88 6.51 12.21
C GLU A 100 21.57 5.37 12.97
N GLY A 101 21.20 5.12 14.23
CA GLY A 101 21.83 4.11 15.09
C GLY A 101 21.07 2.79 15.19
N VAL A 102 19.80 2.75 14.76
CA VAL A 102 18.89 1.62 15.09
C VAL A 102 17.96 1.26 13.93
N VAL A 103 18.51 1.18 12.72
CA VAL A 103 17.76 0.80 11.49
C VAL A 103 16.90 -0.45 11.68
N GLY A 104 17.40 -1.45 12.43
CA GLY A 104 16.64 -2.67 12.71
C GLY A 104 15.35 -2.47 13.52
N VAL A 105 15.33 -1.52 14.47
CA VAL A 105 14.15 -1.23 15.29
C VAL A 105 13.09 -0.48 14.48
N TYR A 106 13.50 0.41 13.57
CA TYR A 106 12.60 1.12 12.67
C TYR A 106 12.10 0.23 11.52
N ALA A 107 12.87 -0.79 11.12
CA ALA A 107 12.50 -1.67 10.02
C ALA A 107 11.21 -2.44 10.29
N LEU A 108 10.98 -2.90 11.52
CA LEU A 108 9.80 -3.70 11.86
C LEU A 108 8.49 -2.89 11.75
N PRO A 109 8.34 -1.71 12.38
CA PRO A 109 7.17 -0.85 12.15
C PRO A 109 7.02 -0.44 10.68
N VAL A 110 8.11 -0.09 9.99
CA VAL A 110 8.03 0.27 8.56
C VAL A 110 7.49 -0.90 7.72
N ALA A 111 7.96 -2.12 7.97
CA ALA A 111 7.42 -3.32 7.31
C ALA A 111 5.93 -3.51 7.61
N GLY A 112 5.51 -3.27 8.85
CA GLY A 112 4.10 -3.30 9.26
C GLY A 112 3.23 -2.30 8.50
N ILE A 113 3.72 -1.07 8.26
CA ILE A 113 3.03 -0.05 7.45
C ILE A 113 2.79 -0.58 6.03
N TYR A 114 3.83 -1.04 5.33
CA TYR A 114 3.68 -1.55 3.96
C TYR A 114 2.84 -2.81 3.88
N ALA A 115 2.94 -3.72 4.85
CA ALA A 115 2.06 -4.88 4.93
C ALA A 115 0.59 -4.45 5.12
N GLY A 116 0.34 -3.47 6.00
CA GLY A 116 -1.00 -2.94 6.24
C GLY A 116 -1.62 -2.29 5.00
N LEU A 117 -0.85 -1.43 4.32
CA LEU A 117 -1.26 -0.78 3.07
C LEU A 117 -1.53 -1.79 1.95
N ALA A 118 -0.70 -2.83 1.83
CA ALA A 118 -0.90 -3.90 0.86
C ALA A 118 -2.20 -4.66 1.11
N LEU A 119 -2.47 -5.06 2.36
CA LEU A 119 -3.69 -5.74 2.75
C LEU A 119 -4.94 -4.88 2.50
N LEU A 120 -4.86 -3.59 2.78
CA LEU A 120 -5.93 -2.63 2.50
C LEU A 120 -6.23 -2.54 1.01
N GLY A 121 -5.23 -2.25 0.18
CA GLY A 121 -5.38 -2.15 -1.27
C GLY A 121 -5.95 -3.43 -1.86
N TRP A 122 -5.35 -4.57 -1.52
CA TRP A 122 -5.80 -5.89 -1.98
C TRP A 122 -7.25 -6.19 -1.64
N SER A 123 -7.65 -5.98 -0.38
CA SER A 123 -9.01 -6.29 0.09
C SER A 123 -10.06 -5.44 -0.61
N VAL A 124 -9.79 -4.15 -0.82
CA VAL A 124 -10.66 -3.25 -1.58
C VAL A 124 -10.75 -3.66 -3.04
N GLY A 125 -9.63 -4.06 -3.65
CA GLY A 125 -9.57 -4.58 -5.01
C GLY A 125 -10.45 -5.82 -5.17
N ARG A 126 -10.26 -6.84 -4.32
CA ARG A 126 -11.04 -8.09 -4.33
C ARG A 126 -12.54 -7.83 -4.20
N ARG A 127 -12.95 -6.96 -3.27
CA ARG A 127 -14.37 -6.63 -3.06
C ARG A 127 -14.95 -5.91 -4.28
N THR A 128 -14.19 -5.00 -4.88
CA THR A 128 -14.60 -4.27 -6.08
C THR A 128 -14.80 -5.24 -7.26
N GLU A 129 -13.89 -6.20 -7.45
CA GLU A 129 -14.04 -7.19 -8.52
C GLU A 129 -15.24 -8.10 -8.31
N ALA A 130 -15.46 -8.61 -7.09
CA ALA A 130 -16.62 -9.43 -6.77
C ALA A 130 -17.95 -8.69 -7.05
N ILE A 131 -18.03 -7.39 -6.74
CA ILE A 131 -19.21 -6.57 -7.07
C ILE A 131 -19.37 -6.44 -8.59
N ASN A 132 -18.28 -6.22 -9.33
CA ASN A 132 -18.36 -6.12 -10.80
C ASN A 132 -18.78 -7.44 -11.46
N GLU A 133 -18.39 -8.58 -10.89
CA GLU A 133 -18.83 -9.91 -11.34
C GLU A 133 -20.33 -10.14 -11.10
N MET A 134 -20.89 -9.64 -9.99
CA MET A 134 -22.33 -9.75 -9.69
C MET A 134 -23.22 -8.90 -10.60
N VAL A 135 -22.70 -7.81 -11.14
CA VAL A 135 -23.44 -6.87 -12.00
C VAL A 135 -23.32 -7.24 -13.50
N ARG A 136 -22.39 -8.13 -13.86
CA ARG A 136 -22.22 -8.65 -15.23
C ARG A 136 -23.27 -9.69 -15.57
#